data_AF-C0D6P8-F1
#
_entry.id   AF-C0D6P8-F1
#
_cell.length_a   1.000
_cell.length_b   1.000
_cell.length_c   1.000
_cell.angle_alpha   90.00
_cell.angle_beta   90.00
_cell.angle_gamma   90.00
#
_symmetry.space_group_name_H-M   'P 1'
#
loop_
_entity.id
_entity.type
_entity.pdbx_description
1 polymer ?
#
loop_
_entity_poly.entity_id
_entity_poly.type
_entity_poly.pdbx_seq_one_letter_code
_entity_poly.pdbx_strand_id
1 'polypeptide(L)'
;MIMGIIDFKATKCKHCYKCVRYCEVKAIQVKDERAVIMPDKCVLCGHCLRICPQSAKTLNSDLNKVKGYIAAGERVVVSIAPSFMGLLKYKTIGQVRAALMRLGFEDVRETSEGAAFVTAEYAKLLAEHQMENIITTCCPSVNDLIEIYYPQLVPYLAPVVSPMIAHGLLLKEELGSQVKVVFLGPCIAKKKEAQDPRHESCIDAVLNFNDINQWLEEEEIEISDCEDKPFTCFDPKVNRLYPVTNGVVNSVLATEEQADNYRKFYVHGMQNCIDLCKSMARGEIKGCFIEMNMCSGGCIKGPTVNDETISRFKVKLDMEETIAREPVEARAMEPVWEKVSFAKRFEDHSPRDPQPSEEEIRAILRMTNKMRPEDELNCGACGYPTCREKAIAVYQHKAEVSMCIPFMHEKAESMANLVMETSPNIVLIVDEEMKIREYSNVGEKYFGKTRTEALQMYLYEFIDPVDFQWVFDTHQNIHGKRVNYPEYKLSTLQNIVYIEKENAVLATFIDITKEEEQAREDYERKLETIDLAQKVIHKQMMVAQEIAGLLGETTAETKTTLTKLCHSLLEESGDAIYAGGEDESPQVAANAHLGSGAKPLKGVMTPKDQKPTGYVHLGTANPAKTSYVRLGGKPGGGGGK
;
A
#
# COMPACT_ATOMS: atom_id res chain seq x y z
N MET A 1 -1.41 -8.12 27.97
CA MET A 1 -0.69 -7.98 26.69
C MET A 1 -0.03 -6.61 26.67
N ILE A 2 1.24 -6.52 26.27
CA ILE A 2 1.89 -5.22 26.05
C ILE A 2 1.32 -4.63 24.75
N MET A 3 0.70 -3.46 24.82
CA MET A 3 0.33 -2.70 23.61
C MET A 3 1.61 -2.33 22.86
N GLY A 4 1.70 -2.70 21.59
CA GLY A 4 2.91 -2.47 20.79
C GLY A 4 3.26 -0.98 20.76
N ILE A 5 4.49 -0.63 21.14
CA ILE A 5 4.99 0.75 21.09
C ILE A 5 4.98 1.29 19.65
N ILE A 6 5.19 0.41 18.67
CA ILE A 6 5.07 0.68 17.24
C ILE A 6 3.83 -0.05 16.71
N ASP A 7 2.88 0.71 16.17
CA ASP A 7 1.70 0.24 15.44
C ASP A 7 2.01 0.02 13.94
N PHE A 8 1.20 -0.79 13.26
CA PHE A 8 1.35 -1.13 11.84
C PHE A 8 0.03 -1.05 11.06
N LYS A 9 -0.10 0.02 10.27
CA LYS A 9 -1.26 0.31 9.43
C LYS A 9 -1.14 -0.46 8.11
N ALA A 10 -1.52 -1.74 8.16
CA ALA A 10 -1.32 -2.72 7.09
C ALA A 10 -1.81 -2.25 5.70
N THR A 11 -2.90 -1.48 5.63
CA THR A 11 -3.46 -0.91 4.38
C THR A 11 -2.52 0.06 3.66
N LYS A 12 -1.54 0.66 4.36
CA LYS A 12 -0.49 1.50 3.77
C LYS A 12 0.75 0.70 3.33
N CYS A 13 0.84 -0.58 3.64
CA CYS A 13 2.01 -1.38 3.24
C CYS A 13 1.95 -1.73 1.75
N LYS A 14 3.11 -1.66 1.08
CA LYS A 14 3.30 -2.03 -0.34
C LYS A 14 4.42 -3.05 -0.52
N HIS A 15 4.61 -3.91 0.48
CA HIS A 15 5.48 -5.11 0.46
C HIS A 15 6.94 -4.91 -0.01
N CYS A 16 7.46 -3.68 -0.06
CA CYS A 16 8.79 -3.36 -0.58
C CYS A 16 9.97 -3.88 0.26
N TYR A 17 9.69 -4.52 1.41
CA TYR A 17 10.61 -5.07 2.42
C TYR A 17 11.73 -4.14 2.93
N LYS A 18 11.73 -2.84 2.60
CA LYS A 18 12.77 -1.87 2.98
C LYS A 18 13.02 -1.85 4.49
N CYS A 19 11.98 -1.91 5.33
CA CYS A 19 12.13 -1.98 6.78
C CYS A 19 12.81 -3.27 7.30
N VAL A 20 12.70 -4.40 6.59
CA VAL A 20 13.40 -5.65 6.92
C VAL A 20 14.88 -5.55 6.55
N ARG A 21 15.21 -4.95 5.39
CA ARG A 21 16.60 -4.74 4.95
C ARG A 21 17.38 -3.92 5.99
N TYR A 22 16.88 -2.73 6.30
CA TYR A 22 17.48 -1.76 7.25
C TYR A 22 17.12 -2.03 8.72
N CYS A 23 16.94 -3.30 9.10
CA CYS A 23 16.86 -3.73 10.49
C CYS A 23 18.06 -4.64 10.77
N GLU A 24 19.14 -4.09 11.35
CA GLU A 24 20.40 -4.83 11.49
C GLU A 24 20.26 -6.05 12.41
N VAL A 25 19.43 -5.94 13.45
CA VAL A 25 19.08 -7.03 14.38
C VAL A 25 18.00 -8.00 13.85
N LYS A 26 17.52 -7.79 12.62
CA LYS A 26 16.48 -8.58 11.92
C LYS A 26 15.20 -8.84 12.75
N ALA A 27 14.85 -7.90 13.63
CA ALA A 27 13.68 -7.94 14.50
C ALA A 27 12.32 -7.66 13.81
N ILE A 28 12.25 -7.85 12.48
CA ILE A 28 11.03 -7.67 11.68
C ILE A 28 10.77 -8.95 10.91
N GLN A 29 9.73 -9.66 11.33
CA GLN A 29 9.18 -10.84 10.70
C GLN A 29 8.38 -10.45 9.45
N VAL A 30 8.36 -11.31 8.43
CA VAL A 30 7.30 -11.29 7.42
C VAL A 30 6.41 -12.51 7.63
N LYS A 31 5.10 -12.26 7.77
CA LYS A 31 4.05 -13.27 7.91
C LYS A 31 2.79 -12.79 7.20
N ASP A 32 2.17 -13.66 6.41
CA ASP A 32 1.02 -13.34 5.56
C ASP A 32 1.36 -12.14 4.65
N GLU A 33 2.57 -12.15 4.08
CA GLU A 33 3.27 -11.09 3.34
C GLU A 33 3.50 -9.76 4.11
N ARG A 34 3.06 -9.67 5.37
CA ARG A 34 3.06 -8.44 6.17
C ARG A 34 4.27 -8.36 7.10
N ALA A 35 4.88 -7.18 7.16
CA ALA A 35 6.07 -6.92 7.98
C ALA A 35 5.73 -6.60 9.45
N VAL A 36 5.74 -7.60 10.32
CA VAL A 36 5.43 -7.54 11.76
C VAL A 36 6.72 -7.34 12.58
N ILE A 37 6.68 -6.57 13.67
CA ILE A 37 7.83 -6.40 14.57
C ILE A 37 7.78 -7.49 15.65
N MET A 38 8.91 -8.18 15.88
CA MET A 38 9.09 -9.16 16.95
C MET A 38 9.50 -8.43 18.25
N PRO A 39 8.63 -8.30 19.28
CA PRO A 39 8.92 -7.43 20.43
C PRO A 39 10.06 -7.93 21.32
N ASP A 40 10.23 -9.23 21.41
CA ASP A 40 11.33 -9.94 22.09
C ASP A 40 12.70 -9.65 21.47
N LYS A 41 12.74 -9.30 20.18
CA LYS A 41 13.96 -9.04 19.41
C LYS A 41 14.17 -7.54 19.13
N CYS A 42 13.16 -6.69 19.38
CA CYS A 42 13.21 -5.29 18.95
C CYS A 42 13.89 -4.37 19.99
N VAL A 43 15.08 -3.88 19.65
CA VAL A 43 15.82 -2.84 20.40
C VAL A 43 15.22 -1.42 20.29
N LEU A 44 14.05 -1.28 19.65
CA LEU A 44 13.28 -0.04 19.47
C LEU A 44 14.08 1.18 18.95
N CYS A 45 15.10 0.97 18.12
CA CYS A 45 15.90 2.05 17.51
C CYS A 45 15.11 2.97 16.54
N GLY A 46 13.87 2.61 16.20
CA GLY A 46 12.95 3.41 15.37
C GLY A 46 13.34 3.59 13.90
N HIS A 47 14.47 3.04 13.44
CA HIS A 47 14.93 3.18 12.05
C HIS A 47 13.85 2.71 11.03
N CYS A 48 13.13 1.65 11.36
CA CYS A 48 12.05 1.09 10.54
C CYS A 48 10.82 2.01 10.37
N LEU A 49 10.64 3.03 11.22
CA LEU A 49 9.66 4.11 11.05
C LEU A 49 10.16 5.08 9.98
N ARG A 50 11.28 5.76 10.25
CA ARG A 50 11.85 6.81 9.38
C ARG A 50 12.07 6.36 7.93
N ILE A 51 12.51 5.11 7.73
CA ILE A 51 12.87 4.65 6.38
C ILE A 51 11.66 4.19 5.53
N CYS A 52 10.45 4.13 6.10
CA CYS A 52 9.25 3.60 5.45
C CYS A 52 8.60 4.62 4.50
N PRO A 53 8.65 4.43 3.16
CA PRO A 53 8.18 5.43 2.19
C PRO A 53 6.65 5.51 2.06
N GLN A 54 5.90 4.93 2.99
CA GLN A 54 4.43 4.91 3.02
C GLN A 54 3.88 5.31 4.40
N SER A 55 4.74 5.58 5.39
CA SER A 55 4.37 5.79 6.80
C SER A 55 3.41 4.72 7.32
N ALA A 56 3.67 3.46 6.95
CA ALA A 56 2.84 2.30 7.29
C ALA A 56 3.10 1.76 8.70
N LYS A 57 4.12 2.27 9.38
CA LYS A 57 4.37 2.07 10.82
C LYS A 57 4.22 3.41 11.52
N THR A 58 3.61 3.43 12.69
CA THR A 58 3.40 4.65 13.50
C THR A 58 3.77 4.41 14.95
N LEU A 59 4.20 5.46 15.67
CA LEU A 59 4.41 5.41 17.11
C LEU A 59 3.06 5.49 17.82
N ASN A 60 2.83 4.67 18.84
CA ASN A 60 1.69 4.85 19.74
C ASN A 60 2.01 5.95 20.76
N SER A 61 1.25 7.04 20.69
CA SER A 61 1.38 8.21 21.56
C SER A 61 0.70 7.99 22.91
N ASP A 62 1.28 8.56 23.97
CA ASP A 62 0.63 8.59 25.29
C ASP A 62 -0.16 9.89 25.50
N LEU A 63 -0.28 10.76 24.49
CA LEU A 63 -0.89 12.09 24.59
C LEU A 63 -2.28 12.05 25.24
N ASN A 64 -3.18 11.17 24.77
CA ASN A 64 -4.52 11.03 25.33
C ASN A 64 -4.52 10.52 26.79
N LYS A 65 -3.52 9.74 27.19
CA LYS A 65 -3.34 9.29 28.58
C LYS A 65 -2.92 10.46 29.47
N VAL A 66 -2.03 11.33 28.98
CA VAL A 66 -1.57 12.53 29.70
C VAL A 66 -2.67 13.60 29.77
N LYS A 67 -3.37 13.89 28.68
CA LYS A 67 -4.58 14.75 28.70
C LYS A 67 -5.62 14.22 29.71
N GLY A 68 -5.79 12.88 29.78
CA GLY A 68 -6.65 12.23 30.77
C GLY A 68 -6.24 12.43 32.23
N TYR A 69 -4.94 12.46 32.55
CA TYR A 69 -4.47 12.77 33.91
C TYR A 69 -4.78 14.22 34.30
N ILE A 70 -4.47 15.20 33.43
CA ILE A 70 -4.75 16.61 33.71
C ILE A 70 -6.26 16.86 33.84
N ALA A 71 -7.07 16.27 32.95
CA ALA A 71 -8.53 16.35 33.03
C ALA A 71 -9.15 15.69 34.28
N ALA A 72 -8.43 14.76 34.92
CA ALA A 72 -8.83 14.15 36.20
C ALA A 72 -8.41 14.99 37.43
N GLY A 73 -7.66 16.07 37.25
CA GLY A 73 -7.08 16.86 38.35
C GLY A 73 -5.89 16.20 39.03
N GLU A 74 -5.23 15.23 38.38
CA GLU A 74 -4.01 14.61 38.90
C GLU A 74 -2.83 15.60 38.85
N ARG A 75 -1.91 15.47 39.81
CA ARG A 75 -0.65 16.23 39.83
C ARG A 75 0.29 15.72 38.74
N VAL A 76 0.46 16.43 37.63
CA VAL A 76 1.29 15.98 36.48
C VAL A 76 2.54 16.86 36.30
N VAL A 77 3.72 16.24 36.32
CA VAL A 77 5.03 16.92 36.21
C VAL A 77 5.83 16.37 35.03
N VAL A 78 6.47 17.25 34.27
CA VAL A 78 7.23 16.89 33.06
C VAL A 78 8.73 16.79 33.35
N SER A 79 9.32 15.64 33.00
CA SER A 79 10.77 15.44 32.87
C SER A 79 11.17 15.68 31.41
N ILE A 80 11.67 16.88 31.09
CA ILE A 80 12.00 17.26 29.71
C ILE A 80 13.45 16.92 29.35
N ALA A 81 13.64 16.15 28.27
CA ALA A 81 14.96 15.77 27.80
C ALA A 81 15.72 16.99 27.22
N PRO A 82 16.98 17.27 27.63
CA PRO A 82 17.73 18.46 27.19
C PRO A 82 17.89 18.63 25.67
N SER A 83 17.61 17.60 24.88
CA SER A 83 17.45 17.69 23.43
C SER A 83 16.41 18.74 22.99
N PHE A 84 15.48 19.16 23.85
CA PHE A 84 14.51 20.23 23.54
C PHE A 84 15.21 21.51 23.03
N MET A 85 16.44 21.78 23.50
CA MET A 85 17.24 22.94 23.16
C MET A 85 17.59 23.04 21.66
N GLY A 86 17.56 21.91 20.94
CA GLY A 86 17.75 21.85 19.49
C GLY A 86 16.53 21.41 18.68
N LEU A 87 15.39 21.17 19.35
CA LEU A 87 14.20 20.54 18.74
C LEU A 87 12.93 21.40 18.83
N LEU A 88 12.87 22.35 19.78
CA LEU A 88 11.79 23.32 19.93
C LEU A 88 12.27 24.71 19.51
N LYS A 89 11.34 25.56 19.05
CA LYS A 89 11.60 26.98 18.76
C LYS A 89 11.23 27.82 19.98
N TYR A 90 12.17 28.62 20.47
CA TYR A 90 11.98 29.54 21.59
C TYR A 90 13.00 30.69 21.50
N LYS A 91 12.78 31.76 22.28
CA LYS A 91 13.72 32.89 22.44
C LYS A 91 14.59 32.71 23.69
N THR A 92 14.02 32.21 24.78
CA THR A 92 14.74 31.77 25.99
C THR A 92 14.19 30.44 26.54
N ILE A 93 14.99 29.69 27.31
CA ILE A 93 14.63 28.32 27.72
C ILE A 93 13.40 28.26 28.65
N GLY A 94 13.17 29.26 29.49
CA GLY A 94 12.04 29.27 30.42
C GLY A 94 10.69 29.50 29.73
N GLN A 95 10.67 29.93 28.46
CA GLN A 95 9.45 29.95 27.66
C GLN A 95 8.92 28.53 27.39
N VAL A 96 9.82 27.54 27.27
CA VAL A 96 9.43 26.12 27.09
C VAL A 96 8.73 25.61 28.36
N ARG A 97 9.25 25.97 29.54
CA ARG A 97 8.60 25.69 30.83
C ARG A 97 7.23 26.37 30.92
N ALA A 98 7.14 27.66 30.60
CA ALA A 98 5.87 28.39 30.62
C ALA A 98 4.82 27.84 29.63
N ALA A 99 5.21 27.49 28.40
CA ALA A 99 4.31 26.91 27.40
C ALA A 99 3.73 25.56 27.86
N LEU A 100 4.57 24.69 28.43
CA LEU A 100 4.13 23.43 29.02
C LEU A 100 3.23 23.64 30.25
N MET A 101 3.56 24.58 31.15
CA MET A 101 2.67 24.92 32.27
C MET A 101 1.29 25.43 31.80
N ARG A 102 1.21 26.13 30.65
CA ARG A 102 -0.08 26.54 30.04
C ARG A 102 -0.92 25.36 29.53
N LEU A 103 -0.32 24.21 29.21
CA LEU A 103 -1.05 22.96 28.90
C LEU A 103 -1.61 22.27 30.17
N GLY A 104 -1.39 22.82 31.36
CA GLY A 104 -1.89 22.31 32.63
C GLY A 104 -0.93 21.41 33.41
N PHE A 105 0.34 21.31 33.00
CA PHE A 105 1.38 20.64 33.80
C PHE A 105 1.71 21.48 35.06
N GLU A 106 1.82 20.81 36.22
CA GLU A 106 2.10 21.46 37.51
C GLU A 106 3.51 22.03 37.57
N ASP A 107 4.51 21.28 37.08
CA ASP A 107 5.88 21.74 36.91
C ASP A 107 6.59 21.04 35.74
N VAL A 108 7.72 21.61 35.32
CA VAL A 108 8.57 21.14 34.22
C VAL A 108 10.02 21.22 34.69
N ARG A 109 10.69 20.07 34.73
CA ARG A 109 12.03 19.87 35.29
C ARG A 109 12.92 19.18 34.27
N GLU A 110 14.21 19.48 34.24
CA GLU A 110 15.12 18.97 33.22
C GLU A 110 15.53 17.52 33.52
N THR A 111 15.45 16.60 32.55
CA THR A 111 16.04 15.26 32.70
C THR A 111 17.58 15.32 32.91
N SER A 112 18.19 16.46 32.57
CA SER A 112 19.55 16.86 32.91
C SER A 112 19.84 16.80 34.43
N GLU A 113 18.83 17.02 35.29
CA GLU A 113 18.95 16.95 36.75
C GLU A 113 19.35 15.52 37.18
N GLY A 114 18.56 14.52 36.77
CA GLY A 114 18.90 13.11 36.95
C GLY A 114 20.16 12.66 36.19
N ALA A 115 20.59 13.38 35.15
CA ALA A 115 21.84 13.09 34.46
C ALA A 115 23.09 13.46 35.31
N ALA A 116 23.00 14.44 36.21
CA ALA A 116 24.10 14.78 37.13
C ALA A 116 24.40 13.63 38.10
N PHE A 117 23.36 13.05 38.71
CA PHE A 117 23.48 11.87 39.58
C PHE A 117 24.06 10.66 38.82
N VAL A 118 23.60 10.41 37.59
CA VAL A 118 24.12 9.32 36.74
C VAL A 118 25.59 9.54 36.35
N THR A 119 26.01 10.78 36.04
CA THR A 119 27.44 11.12 35.83
C THR A 119 28.28 10.84 37.06
N ALA A 120 27.77 11.18 38.24
CA ALA A 120 28.49 11.00 39.49
C ALA A 120 28.57 9.52 39.92
N GLU A 121 27.55 8.68 39.64
CA GLU A 121 27.66 7.21 39.76
C GLU A 121 28.69 6.63 38.77
N TYR A 122 28.78 7.13 37.53
CA TYR A 122 29.86 6.74 36.62
C TYR A 122 31.25 7.14 37.15
N ALA A 123 31.40 8.31 37.76
CA ALA A 123 32.66 8.74 38.36
C ALA A 123 33.09 7.82 39.53
N LYS A 124 32.14 7.34 40.36
CA LYS A 124 32.41 6.32 41.39
C LYS A 124 32.90 5.01 40.78
N LEU A 125 32.19 4.47 39.78
CA LEU A 125 32.58 3.22 39.12
C LEU A 125 33.98 3.29 38.46
N LEU A 126 34.36 4.46 37.97
CA LEU A 126 35.70 4.71 37.41
C LEU A 126 36.78 4.73 38.48
N ALA A 127 36.53 5.36 39.64
CA ALA A 127 37.46 5.38 40.78
C ALA A 127 37.59 4.02 41.50
N GLU A 128 36.54 3.19 41.48
CA GLU A 128 36.55 1.85 42.08
C GLU A 128 37.39 0.83 41.29
N HIS A 129 37.62 1.06 39.98
CA HIS A 129 38.43 0.20 39.09
C HIS A 129 38.03 -1.30 39.01
N GLN A 130 36.82 -1.68 39.44
CA GLN A 130 36.41 -3.09 39.53
C GLN A 130 36.03 -3.74 38.17
N MET A 131 35.69 -2.95 37.15
CA MET A 131 35.19 -3.43 35.85
C MET A 131 36.28 -3.35 34.76
N GLU A 132 36.50 -4.40 33.96
CA GLU A 132 37.51 -4.35 32.87
C GLU A 132 37.13 -3.34 31.77
N ASN A 133 35.84 -3.19 31.48
CA ASN A 133 35.29 -2.17 30.60
C ASN A 133 33.97 -1.66 31.20
N ILE A 134 33.64 -0.39 30.95
CA ILE A 134 32.42 0.25 31.43
C ILE A 134 31.68 0.85 30.23
N ILE A 135 30.47 0.35 29.96
CA ILE A 135 29.56 0.81 28.90
C ILE A 135 28.45 1.66 29.54
N THR A 136 28.25 2.89 29.04
CA THR A 136 27.19 3.78 29.55
C THR A 136 25.80 3.23 29.24
N THR A 137 24.90 3.24 30.21
CA THR A 137 23.55 2.64 30.11
C THR A 137 22.44 3.64 29.82
N CYS A 138 22.79 4.90 29.51
CA CYS A 138 21.85 5.98 29.19
C CYS A 138 20.90 5.66 28.01
N CYS A 139 21.35 4.84 27.05
CA CYS A 139 20.66 4.53 25.81
C CYS A 139 19.97 3.15 25.90
N PRO A 140 18.63 3.06 26.12
CA PRO A 140 17.94 1.78 26.32
C PRO A 140 18.05 0.84 25.11
N SER A 141 18.15 1.39 23.89
CA SER A 141 18.38 0.57 22.68
C SER A 141 19.76 -0.09 22.63
N VAL A 142 20.77 0.44 23.34
CA VAL A 142 22.08 -0.23 23.48
C VAL A 142 22.01 -1.28 24.57
N ASN A 143 21.32 -0.99 25.69
CA ASN A 143 21.06 -1.97 26.74
C ASN A 143 20.34 -3.19 26.14
N ASP A 144 19.25 -2.97 25.40
CA ASP A 144 18.54 -4.00 24.63
C ASP A 144 19.44 -4.74 23.63
N LEU A 145 20.34 -4.04 22.92
CA LEU A 145 21.27 -4.68 21.99
C LEU A 145 22.20 -5.66 22.70
N ILE A 146 22.69 -5.31 23.89
CA ILE A 146 23.59 -6.15 24.67
C ILE A 146 22.83 -7.26 25.38
N GLU A 147 21.73 -6.98 26.09
CA GLU A 147 20.90 -7.98 26.77
C GLU A 147 20.37 -9.06 25.80
N ILE A 148 20.01 -8.70 24.56
CA ILE A 148 19.38 -9.63 23.60
C ILE A 148 20.40 -10.28 22.62
N TYR A 149 21.44 -9.57 22.19
CA TYR A 149 22.33 -10.03 21.10
C TYR A 149 23.80 -10.23 21.48
N TYR A 150 24.24 -9.68 22.62
CA TYR A 150 25.62 -9.83 23.11
C TYR A 150 25.63 -10.04 24.64
N PRO A 151 24.90 -11.05 25.18
CA PRO A 151 24.75 -11.23 26.63
C PRO A 151 26.08 -11.42 27.37
N GLN A 152 27.12 -11.91 26.69
CA GLN A 152 28.50 -11.98 27.20
C GLN A 152 29.12 -10.60 27.53
N LEU A 153 28.51 -9.49 27.10
CA LEU A 153 28.92 -8.11 27.42
C LEU A 153 28.07 -7.47 28.52
N VAL A 154 27.03 -8.15 29.03
CA VAL A 154 26.23 -7.67 30.16
C VAL A 154 27.09 -7.32 31.39
N PRO A 155 28.16 -8.05 31.75
CA PRO A 155 29.07 -7.66 32.84
C PRO A 155 29.85 -6.36 32.63
N TYR A 156 29.81 -5.76 31.44
CA TYR A 156 30.43 -4.46 31.15
C TYR A 156 29.42 -3.30 31.10
N LEU A 157 28.11 -3.57 31.19
CA LEU A 157 27.10 -2.52 31.34
C LEU A 157 27.27 -1.89 32.73
N ALA A 158 27.47 -0.57 32.79
CA ALA A 158 27.51 0.16 34.05
C ALA A 158 26.21 -0.11 34.85
N PRO A 159 26.26 -0.56 36.12
CA PRO A 159 25.07 -0.98 36.87
C PRO A 159 24.21 0.19 37.37
N VAL A 160 23.92 1.16 36.50
CA VAL A 160 23.22 2.43 36.78
C VAL A 160 21.99 2.54 35.88
N VAL A 161 20.90 3.12 36.39
CA VAL A 161 19.72 3.50 35.60
C VAL A 161 20.01 4.66 34.65
N SER A 162 19.20 4.86 33.61
CA SER A 162 19.37 6.05 32.75
C SER A 162 18.86 7.34 33.42
N PRO A 163 19.28 8.54 32.94
CA PRO A 163 18.83 9.81 33.47
C PRO A 163 17.31 10.00 33.53
N MET A 164 16.54 9.36 32.64
CA MET A 164 15.06 9.40 32.70
C MET A 164 14.55 8.72 33.97
N ILE A 165 15.06 7.54 34.28
CA ILE A 165 14.65 6.74 35.43
C ILE A 165 15.19 7.37 36.71
N ALA A 166 16.45 7.82 36.72
CA ALA A 166 17.00 8.60 37.84
C ALA A 166 16.11 9.82 38.14
N HIS A 167 15.81 10.66 37.15
CA HIS A 167 14.96 11.82 37.35
C HIS A 167 13.51 11.47 37.75
N GLY A 168 12.97 10.35 37.26
CA GLY A 168 11.68 9.83 37.71
C GLY A 168 11.68 9.50 39.20
N LEU A 169 12.69 8.78 39.69
CA LEU A 169 12.85 8.47 41.11
C LEU A 169 13.04 9.73 41.97
N LEU A 170 13.87 10.68 41.49
CA LEU A 170 14.09 11.98 42.14
C LEU A 170 12.77 12.76 42.33
N LEU A 171 11.97 12.91 41.27
CA LEU A 171 10.70 13.65 41.34
C LEU A 171 9.67 12.96 42.25
N LYS A 172 9.68 11.62 42.34
CA LYS A 172 8.78 10.86 43.23
C LYS A 172 9.17 11.00 44.70
N GLU A 173 10.45 11.12 45.02
CA GLU A 173 10.96 11.43 46.38
C GLU A 173 10.74 12.90 46.75
N GLU A 174 11.00 13.84 45.82
CA GLU A 174 10.85 15.29 46.08
C GLU A 174 9.38 15.73 46.20
N LEU A 175 8.50 15.23 45.33
CA LEU A 175 7.13 15.75 45.17
C LEU A 175 6.03 14.78 45.64
N GLY A 176 6.39 13.55 46.01
CA GLY A 176 5.50 12.47 46.44
C GLY A 176 5.18 11.45 45.35
N SER A 177 5.13 10.17 45.72
CA SER A 177 4.99 9.03 44.79
C SER A 177 3.70 9.04 43.96
N GLN A 178 2.65 9.72 44.43
CA GLN A 178 1.37 9.90 43.74
C GLN A 178 1.47 10.79 42.48
N VAL A 179 2.46 11.68 42.39
CA VAL A 179 2.65 12.60 41.25
C VAL A 179 2.87 11.84 39.95
N LYS A 180 2.19 12.23 38.89
CA LYS A 180 2.30 11.65 37.54
C LYS A 180 3.49 12.23 36.80
N VAL A 181 4.56 11.44 36.69
CA VAL A 181 5.79 11.88 36.00
C VAL A 181 5.71 11.51 34.53
N VAL A 182 5.77 12.52 33.66
CA VAL A 182 5.73 12.37 32.20
C VAL A 182 7.09 12.70 31.63
N PHE A 183 7.77 11.74 30.99
CA PHE A 183 9.01 12.04 30.27
C PHE A 183 8.70 12.57 28.86
N LEU A 184 9.36 13.65 28.47
CA LEU A 184 9.24 14.28 27.16
C LEU A 184 10.59 14.22 26.42
N GLY A 185 10.69 13.41 25.36
CA GLY A 185 11.97 13.24 24.64
C GLY A 185 11.90 12.59 23.26
N PRO A 186 13.04 12.50 22.54
CA PRO A 186 13.08 12.19 21.11
C PRO A 186 13.19 10.68 20.80
N CYS A 187 13.02 9.82 21.82
CA CYS A 187 13.44 8.42 21.80
C CYS A 187 12.29 7.46 22.15
N ILE A 188 11.85 6.65 21.18
CA ILE A 188 10.74 5.72 21.36
C ILE A 188 11.08 4.56 22.32
N ALA A 189 12.34 4.17 22.43
CA ALA A 189 12.78 3.11 23.34
C ALA A 189 12.60 3.49 24.83
N LYS A 190 12.50 4.78 25.15
CA LYS A 190 12.16 5.26 26.49
C LYS A 190 10.75 4.82 26.93
N LYS A 191 9.80 4.57 26.01
CA LYS A 191 8.50 3.93 26.33
C LYS A 191 8.67 2.52 26.91
N LYS A 192 9.61 1.72 26.39
CA LYS A 192 9.91 0.37 26.92
C LYS A 192 10.63 0.49 28.27
N GLU A 193 11.56 1.42 28.41
CA GLU A 193 12.30 1.63 29.66
C GLU A 193 11.41 2.12 30.81
N ALA A 194 10.40 2.95 30.53
CA ALA A 194 9.38 3.35 31.51
C ALA A 194 8.41 2.20 31.88
N GLN A 195 8.31 1.17 31.04
CA GLN A 195 7.52 -0.06 31.26
C GLN A 195 8.36 -1.23 31.80
N ASP A 196 9.66 -1.01 32.00
CA ASP A 196 10.59 -2.03 32.53
C ASP A 196 10.31 -2.23 34.03
N PRO A 197 9.94 -3.45 34.48
CA PRO A 197 9.54 -3.70 35.87
C PRO A 197 10.68 -3.48 36.87
N ARG A 198 11.93 -3.33 36.41
CA ARG A 198 13.12 -3.05 37.22
C ARG A 198 13.14 -1.66 37.87
N HIS A 199 12.16 -0.79 37.61
CA HIS A 199 12.17 0.62 38.06
C HIS A 199 10.89 1.10 38.80
N GLU A 200 10.08 0.18 39.33
CA GLU A 200 8.89 0.47 40.17
C GLU A 200 7.95 1.59 39.65
N SER A 201 7.74 1.65 38.33
CA SER A 201 6.82 2.61 37.68
C SER A 201 7.09 4.09 38.01
N CYS A 202 8.36 4.48 38.17
CA CYS A 202 8.76 5.87 38.44
C CYS A 202 8.39 6.88 37.32
N ILE A 203 8.06 6.41 36.11
CA ILE A 203 7.57 7.21 34.98
C ILE A 203 6.17 6.71 34.57
N ASP A 204 5.16 7.56 34.66
CA ASP A 204 3.76 7.20 34.35
C ASP A 204 3.46 7.25 32.84
N ALA A 205 4.13 8.10 32.06
CA ALA A 205 3.93 8.20 30.60
C ALA A 205 5.16 8.75 29.86
N VAL A 206 5.25 8.50 28.54
CA VAL A 206 6.31 9.02 27.68
C VAL A 206 5.72 9.70 26.44
N LEU A 207 5.98 11.00 26.32
CA LEU A 207 5.66 11.82 25.14
C LEU A 207 6.92 12.09 24.32
N ASN A 208 6.70 12.37 23.04
CA ASN A 208 7.71 12.86 22.12
C ASN A 208 7.40 14.29 21.66
N PHE A 209 8.38 15.02 21.13
CA PHE A 209 8.20 16.43 20.76
C PHE A 209 7.11 16.66 19.71
N ASN A 210 6.77 15.68 18.86
CA ASN A 210 5.64 15.81 17.95
C ASN A 210 4.28 15.71 18.67
N ASP A 211 4.18 14.94 19.77
CA ASP A 211 2.95 14.89 20.60
C ASP A 211 2.68 16.27 21.23
N ILE A 212 3.74 16.93 21.70
CA ILE A 212 3.66 18.24 22.34
C ILE A 212 3.46 19.36 21.31
N ASN A 213 4.13 19.32 20.15
CA ASN A 213 3.89 20.30 19.09
C ASN A 213 2.43 20.22 18.59
N GLN A 214 1.90 19.01 18.37
CA GLN A 214 0.48 18.83 18.03
C GLN A 214 -0.44 19.41 19.11
N TRP A 215 -0.14 19.19 20.40
CA TRP A 215 -0.98 19.72 21.48
C TRP A 215 -0.86 21.26 21.60
N LEU A 216 0.32 21.84 21.43
CA LEU A 216 0.51 23.29 21.39
C LEU A 216 -0.23 23.93 20.20
N GLU A 217 -0.27 23.26 19.04
CA GLU A 217 -1.07 23.65 17.87
C GLU A 217 -2.58 23.52 18.14
N GLU A 218 -3.03 22.48 18.86
CA GLU A 218 -4.44 22.26 19.24
C GLU A 218 -4.99 23.30 20.23
N GLU A 219 -4.16 23.86 21.12
CA GLU A 219 -4.55 24.86 22.13
C GLU A 219 -4.12 26.30 21.72
N GLU A 220 -3.64 26.50 20.48
CA GLU A 220 -3.16 27.78 19.92
C GLU A 220 -2.01 28.48 20.71
N ILE A 221 -1.11 27.70 21.32
CA ILE A 221 0.00 28.20 22.16
C ILE A 221 1.33 28.24 21.39
N GLU A 222 1.80 29.44 21.00
CA GLU A 222 3.19 29.59 20.52
C GLU A 222 4.19 29.76 21.69
N ILE A 223 5.21 28.90 21.73
CA ILE A 223 6.30 28.96 22.73
C ILE A 223 7.03 30.32 22.68
N SER A 224 7.24 30.86 21.48
CA SER A 224 7.89 32.16 21.23
C SER A 224 7.34 33.30 22.08
N ASP A 225 6.05 33.27 22.39
CA ASP A 225 5.31 34.37 23.02
C ASP A 225 4.81 34.01 24.43
N CYS A 226 5.34 32.91 24.98
CA CYS A 226 5.21 32.60 26.40
C CYS A 226 6.16 33.46 27.25
N GLU A 227 5.77 33.69 28.50
CA GLU A 227 6.59 34.34 29.53
C GLU A 227 7.85 33.51 29.86
N ASP A 228 8.93 34.14 30.29
CA ASP A 228 10.16 33.43 30.66
C ASP A 228 10.07 32.93 32.12
N LYS A 229 9.77 31.64 32.29
CA LYS A 229 9.76 30.96 33.60
C LYS A 229 11.00 30.08 33.74
N PRO A 230 12.09 30.57 34.35
CA PRO A 230 13.35 29.82 34.43
C PRO A 230 13.21 28.48 35.15
N PHE A 231 14.13 27.57 34.87
CA PHE A 231 14.35 26.34 35.65
C PHE A 231 15.21 26.70 36.86
N THR A 232 14.67 26.62 38.08
CA THR A 232 15.28 27.23 39.28
C THR A 232 15.63 26.28 40.41
N CYS A 233 15.28 24.99 40.34
CA CYS A 233 15.49 24.06 41.45
C CYS A 233 16.93 23.50 41.51
N PHE A 234 17.50 23.18 40.36
CA PHE A 234 18.82 22.57 40.23
C PHE A 234 19.47 23.02 38.93
N ASP A 235 20.75 23.39 38.95
CA ASP A 235 21.51 23.71 37.74
C ASP A 235 22.37 22.50 37.33
N PRO A 236 21.97 21.70 36.32
CA PRO A 236 22.67 20.50 35.89
C PRO A 236 24.00 20.74 35.17
N LYS A 237 24.38 22.00 34.90
CA LYS A 237 25.66 22.39 34.25
C LYS A 237 25.96 21.57 32.98
N VAL A 238 27.16 20.97 32.90
CA VAL A 238 27.67 20.16 31.78
C VAL A 238 26.75 19.02 31.36
N ASN A 239 25.94 18.48 32.28
CA ASN A 239 25.08 17.32 32.02
C ASN A 239 23.97 17.60 30.98
N ARG A 240 23.70 18.88 30.67
CA ARG A 240 22.85 19.26 29.52
C ARG A 240 23.42 18.81 28.16
N LEU A 241 24.71 18.47 28.07
CA LEU A 241 25.35 17.94 26.85
C LEU A 241 25.02 16.48 26.55
N TYR A 242 24.40 15.72 27.46
CA TYR A 242 23.99 14.32 27.25
C TYR A 242 23.29 14.00 25.90
N PRO A 243 22.51 14.90 25.27
CA PRO A 243 21.90 14.66 23.95
C PRO A 243 22.87 14.64 22.77
N VAL A 244 24.05 15.24 22.89
CA VAL A 244 25.06 15.30 21.82
C VAL A 244 26.11 14.18 21.98
N THR A 245 26.78 13.86 20.88
CA THR A 245 27.91 12.92 20.85
C THR A 245 29.04 13.36 21.78
N ASN A 246 29.61 12.44 22.57
CA ASN A 246 30.65 12.73 23.58
C ASN A 246 30.12 13.55 24.78
N GLY A 247 28.81 13.72 24.91
CA GLY A 247 28.18 14.48 26.00
C GLY A 247 28.33 13.82 27.37
N VAL A 248 28.28 12.49 27.44
CA VAL A 248 28.48 11.74 28.69
C VAL A 248 29.96 11.71 29.05
N VAL A 249 30.83 11.48 28.05
CA VAL A 249 32.29 11.54 28.25
C VAL A 249 32.74 12.92 28.75
N ASN A 250 32.24 14.01 28.15
CA ASN A 250 32.51 15.37 28.61
C ASN A 250 31.99 15.63 30.04
N SER A 251 30.82 15.11 30.39
CA SER A 251 30.25 15.29 31.73
C SER A 251 31.06 14.54 32.80
N VAL A 252 31.51 13.32 32.49
CA VAL A 252 32.41 12.53 33.35
C VAL A 252 33.77 13.24 33.50
N LEU A 253 34.41 13.63 32.40
CA LEU A 253 35.71 14.35 32.42
C LEU A 253 35.66 15.68 33.20
N ALA A 254 34.50 16.34 33.26
CA ALA A 254 34.31 17.55 34.06
C ALA A 254 34.09 17.26 35.57
N THR A 255 33.68 16.04 35.92
CA THR A 255 33.34 15.60 37.30
C THR A 255 34.44 14.72 37.92
N GLU A 256 35.42 14.30 37.13
CA GLU A 256 36.55 13.44 37.51
C GLU A 256 37.61 14.23 38.31
N GLU A 257 37.62 14.08 39.64
CA GLU A 257 38.62 14.74 40.52
C GLU A 257 40.03 14.13 40.43
N GLN A 258 40.13 12.86 40.00
CA GLN A 258 41.38 12.10 39.94
C GLN A 258 41.41 11.31 38.62
N ALA A 259 42.53 11.40 37.89
CA ALA A 259 42.67 10.76 36.59
C ALA A 259 42.63 9.23 36.71
N ASP A 260 41.61 8.61 36.10
CA ASP A 260 41.49 7.15 36.03
C ASP A 260 42.37 6.53 34.92
N ASN A 261 42.46 5.20 34.92
CA ASN A 261 43.22 4.42 33.95
C ASN A 261 42.39 3.98 32.72
N TYR A 262 41.16 4.47 32.55
CA TYR A 262 40.26 4.06 31.48
C TYR A 262 40.42 4.93 30.23
N ARG A 263 40.56 4.27 29.08
CA ARG A 263 40.54 4.92 27.77
C ARG A 263 39.09 5.32 27.44
N LYS A 264 38.76 6.59 27.67
CA LYS A 264 37.42 7.15 27.45
C LYS A 264 37.18 7.43 25.95
N PHE A 265 36.11 6.87 25.37
CA PHE A 265 35.68 7.20 24.00
C PHE A 265 34.17 7.04 23.80
N TYR A 266 33.67 7.45 22.63
CA TYR A 266 32.26 7.35 22.25
C TYR A 266 32.08 6.62 20.92
N VAL A 267 30.94 5.95 20.76
CA VAL A 267 30.48 5.35 19.51
C VAL A 267 29.00 5.68 19.30
N HIS A 268 28.63 6.00 18.06
CA HIS A 268 27.24 6.32 17.73
C HIS A 268 26.76 5.70 16.42
N GLY A 269 25.48 5.34 16.37
CA GLY A 269 24.82 4.70 15.24
C GLY A 269 24.88 3.17 15.33
N MET A 270 23.75 2.53 15.01
CA MET A 270 23.50 1.09 15.19
C MET A 270 24.61 0.17 14.67
N GLN A 271 25.11 0.40 13.44
CA GLN A 271 26.17 -0.41 12.83
C GLN A 271 27.47 -0.34 13.65
N ASN A 272 27.92 0.86 14.01
CA ASN A 272 29.14 1.07 14.77
C ASN A 272 29.04 0.46 16.19
N CYS A 273 27.84 0.53 16.80
CA CYS A 273 27.59 -0.13 18.09
C CYS A 273 27.67 -1.66 17.97
N ILE A 274 27.08 -2.23 16.92
CA ILE A 274 27.13 -3.67 16.60
C ILE A 274 28.59 -4.12 16.38
N ASP A 275 29.37 -3.37 15.60
CA ASP A 275 30.75 -3.75 15.29
C ASP A 275 31.69 -3.58 16.49
N LEU A 276 31.46 -2.58 17.35
CA LEU A 276 32.13 -2.51 18.65
C LEU A 276 31.78 -3.70 19.55
N CYS A 277 30.50 -4.09 19.65
CA CYS A 277 30.10 -5.27 20.43
C CYS A 277 30.79 -6.55 19.92
N LYS A 278 30.95 -6.72 18.59
CA LYS A 278 31.74 -7.83 18.03
C LYS A 278 33.21 -7.78 18.45
N SER A 279 33.85 -6.61 18.45
CA SER A 279 35.26 -6.46 18.90
C SER A 279 35.44 -6.68 20.41
N MET A 280 34.51 -6.19 21.24
CA MET A 280 34.49 -6.48 22.67
C MET A 280 34.29 -7.98 22.94
N ALA A 281 33.40 -8.64 22.19
CA ALA A 281 33.17 -10.09 22.30
C ALA A 281 34.38 -10.95 21.85
N ARG A 282 35.31 -10.39 21.06
CA ARG A 282 36.60 -11.02 20.73
C ARG A 282 37.72 -10.67 21.73
N GLY A 283 37.44 -9.86 22.75
CA GLY A 283 38.42 -9.44 23.78
C GLY A 283 39.42 -8.38 23.32
N GLU A 284 39.19 -7.71 22.19
CA GLU A 284 40.11 -6.71 21.60
C GLU A 284 40.13 -5.38 22.36
N ILE A 285 39.07 -5.09 23.12
CA ILE A 285 38.85 -3.83 23.84
C ILE A 285 38.84 -4.12 25.34
N LYS A 286 39.73 -3.45 26.08
CA LYS A 286 39.98 -3.62 27.53
C LYS A 286 40.40 -2.28 28.13
N GLY A 287 40.06 -2.01 29.39
CA GLY A 287 40.40 -0.76 30.07
C GLY A 287 39.79 0.46 29.37
N CYS A 288 38.50 0.40 29.04
CA CYS A 288 37.78 1.46 28.33
C CYS A 288 36.49 1.89 29.04
N PHE A 289 36.21 3.19 29.01
CA PHE A 289 34.90 3.77 29.32
C PHE A 289 34.25 4.21 28.00
N ILE A 290 33.03 3.75 27.74
CA ILE A 290 32.44 3.74 26.40
C ILE A 290 31.05 4.37 26.42
N GLU A 291 30.95 5.60 25.90
CA GLU A 291 29.65 6.20 25.58
C GLU A 291 29.07 5.52 24.33
N MET A 292 27.99 4.75 24.50
CA MET A 292 27.34 4.04 23.40
C MET A 292 25.95 4.63 23.08
N ASN A 293 25.78 5.12 21.86
CA ASN A 293 24.58 5.84 21.43
C ASN A 293 23.97 5.26 20.16
N MET A 294 22.81 4.60 20.24
CA MET A 294 22.14 3.94 19.09
C MET A 294 21.86 4.88 17.89
N CYS A 295 21.63 6.17 18.15
CA CYS A 295 21.32 7.18 17.13
C CYS A 295 22.59 7.90 16.63
N SER A 296 22.79 7.93 15.31
CA SER A 296 23.95 8.58 14.67
C SER A 296 23.92 10.11 14.87
N GLY A 297 24.70 10.60 15.82
CA GLY A 297 24.69 12.00 16.24
C GLY A 297 24.11 12.26 17.64
N GLY A 298 23.79 11.22 18.42
CA GLY A 298 23.20 11.35 19.76
C GLY A 298 21.68 11.45 19.75
N CYS A 299 21.09 11.76 20.91
CA CYS A 299 19.63 11.87 21.07
C CYS A 299 19.03 13.04 20.27
N ILE A 300 19.81 14.06 19.92
CA ILE A 300 19.38 15.15 19.01
C ILE A 300 19.03 14.66 17.59
N LYS A 301 19.42 13.43 17.21
CA LYS A 301 18.97 12.77 15.97
C LYS A 301 18.15 11.49 16.24
N GLY A 302 17.37 11.53 17.32
CA GLY A 302 16.47 10.46 17.76
C GLY A 302 15.39 10.09 16.73
N PRO A 303 14.77 8.90 16.87
CA PRO A 303 13.83 8.36 15.87
C PRO A 303 12.56 9.17 15.62
N THR A 304 12.19 10.12 16.51
CA THR A 304 11.04 11.01 16.32
C THR A 304 11.40 12.41 15.83
N VAL A 305 12.69 12.69 15.57
CA VAL A 305 13.16 14.00 15.07
C VAL A 305 12.90 14.11 13.57
N ASN A 306 12.46 15.30 13.12
CA ASN A 306 12.39 15.61 11.69
C ASN A 306 13.80 15.88 11.14
N ASP A 307 14.33 14.90 10.40
CA ASP A 307 15.68 14.92 9.81
C ASP A 307 15.85 15.96 8.68
N GLU A 308 14.78 16.54 8.14
CA GLU A 308 14.83 17.52 7.05
C GLU A 308 15.00 18.97 7.55
N THR A 309 14.36 19.32 8.66
CA THR A 309 14.31 20.71 9.17
C THR A 309 15.38 21.03 10.22
N ILE A 310 16.02 20.02 10.83
CA ILE A 310 16.88 20.20 12.00
C ILE A 310 18.30 19.72 11.71
N SER A 311 19.23 20.67 11.55
CA SER A 311 20.65 20.36 11.37
C SER A 311 21.28 19.94 12.70
N ARG A 312 21.54 18.63 12.85
CA ARG A 312 22.27 18.05 14.00
C ARG A 312 23.62 18.74 14.28
N PHE A 313 24.25 19.31 13.25
CA PHE A 313 25.54 19.97 13.36
C PHE A 313 25.40 21.35 14.01
N LYS A 314 24.40 22.13 13.59
CA LYS A 314 24.07 23.40 14.24
C LYS A 314 23.70 23.16 15.71
N VAL A 315 22.75 22.27 15.97
CA VAL A 315 22.31 21.93 17.34
C VAL A 315 23.50 21.54 18.23
N LYS A 316 24.45 20.76 17.70
CA LYS A 316 25.65 20.40 18.46
C LYS A 316 26.52 21.61 18.81
N LEU A 317 26.79 22.49 17.84
CA LEU A 317 27.61 23.70 18.06
C LEU A 317 26.93 24.66 19.04
N ASP A 318 25.65 25.00 18.79
CA ASP A 318 24.85 25.87 19.65
C ASP A 318 24.86 25.38 21.12
N MET A 319 24.77 24.06 21.34
CA MET A 319 24.85 23.44 22.67
C MET A 319 26.27 23.44 23.27
N GLU A 320 27.30 23.10 22.50
CA GLU A 320 28.71 23.07 22.97
C GLU A 320 29.33 24.45 23.24
N GLU A 321 28.73 25.51 22.69
CA GLU A 321 29.06 26.92 22.95
C GLU A 321 28.25 27.51 24.13
N THR A 322 26.96 27.17 24.26
CA THR A 322 26.07 27.78 25.28
C THR A 322 26.16 27.09 26.65
N ILE A 323 26.46 25.80 26.72
CA ILE A 323 26.43 25.03 27.98
C ILE A 323 27.78 25.11 28.70
N ALA A 324 27.74 25.55 29.97
CA ALA A 324 28.90 25.55 30.87
C ALA A 324 29.49 24.14 31.04
N ARG A 325 30.83 24.04 31.01
CA ARG A 325 31.57 22.77 31.11
C ARG A 325 32.01 22.43 32.54
N GLU A 326 31.38 23.10 33.51
CA GLU A 326 31.58 22.88 34.94
C GLU A 326 30.80 21.63 35.40
N PRO A 327 31.29 20.86 36.39
CA PRO A 327 30.48 19.84 37.06
C PRO A 327 29.40 20.47 37.95
N VAL A 328 28.49 19.63 38.46
CA VAL A 328 27.64 20.01 39.59
C VAL A 328 28.40 19.76 40.89
N GLU A 329 28.34 20.70 41.83
CA GLU A 329 28.99 20.55 43.14
C GLU A 329 28.39 19.37 43.93
N ALA A 330 29.21 18.47 44.46
CA ALA A 330 28.76 17.27 45.17
C ALA A 330 27.77 17.56 46.33
N ARG A 331 28.01 18.64 47.09
CA ARG A 331 27.14 19.13 48.18
C ARG A 331 25.68 19.40 47.78
N ALA A 332 25.41 19.63 46.49
CA ALA A 332 24.05 19.83 45.98
C ALA A 332 23.30 18.51 45.71
N MET A 333 24.00 17.37 45.74
CA MET A 333 23.47 16.02 45.47
C MET A 333 23.45 15.12 46.71
N GLU A 334 24.31 15.38 47.70
CA GLU A 334 24.44 14.60 48.95
C GLU A 334 23.11 14.28 49.65
N PRO A 335 22.18 15.23 49.94
CA PRO A 335 20.97 14.96 50.74
C PRO A 335 19.93 14.03 50.09
N VAL A 336 20.18 13.65 48.84
CA VAL A 336 19.29 12.89 47.97
C VAL A 336 19.86 11.50 47.69
N TRP A 337 21.19 11.37 47.61
CA TRP A 337 21.89 10.10 47.40
C TRP A 337 21.67 9.10 48.52
N GLU A 338 21.53 9.57 49.77
CA GLU A 338 21.26 8.69 50.93
C GLU A 338 19.89 7.99 50.88
N LYS A 339 18.99 8.44 50.00
CA LYS A 339 17.60 7.96 49.92
C LYS A 339 17.27 7.17 48.65
N VAL A 340 17.83 7.58 47.51
CA VAL A 340 17.47 7.03 46.20
C VAL A 340 18.60 6.16 45.67
N SER A 341 18.32 4.88 45.40
CA SER A 341 19.27 4.02 44.70
C SER A 341 19.12 4.19 43.18
N PHE A 342 20.23 4.50 42.52
CA PHE A 342 20.31 4.55 41.05
C PHE A 342 20.80 3.24 40.42
N ALA A 343 20.91 2.16 41.21
CA ALA A 343 21.44 0.89 40.75
C ALA A 343 20.51 0.19 39.75
N LYS A 344 21.08 -0.44 38.71
CA LYS A 344 20.35 -1.30 37.77
C LYS A 344 21.07 -2.62 37.53
N ARG A 345 20.30 -3.72 37.59
CA ARG A 345 20.72 -5.04 37.12
C ARG A 345 20.33 -5.26 35.66
N PHE A 346 21.27 -5.77 34.88
CA PHE A 346 21.09 -6.22 33.50
C PHE A 346 21.20 -7.74 33.42
N GLU A 347 20.47 -8.34 32.48
CA GLU A 347 20.26 -9.81 32.40
C GLU A 347 20.32 -10.33 30.96
N ASP A 348 20.54 -11.64 30.81
CA ASP A 348 20.57 -12.33 29.51
C ASP A 348 19.13 -12.55 28.99
N HIS A 349 18.77 -11.81 27.96
CA HIS A 349 17.50 -11.88 27.25
C HIS A 349 17.67 -12.53 25.85
N SER A 350 18.74 -13.29 25.62
CA SER A 350 19.05 -13.82 24.29
C SER A 350 18.03 -14.87 23.82
N PRO A 351 17.54 -14.77 22.56
CA PRO A 351 16.49 -15.64 22.07
C PRO A 351 17.04 -17.02 21.70
N ARG A 352 16.49 -18.06 22.32
CA ARG A 352 16.82 -19.48 22.05
C ARG A 352 16.11 -19.99 20.79
N ASP A 353 16.26 -19.25 19.69
CA ASP A 353 15.70 -19.60 18.38
C ASP A 353 16.38 -20.89 17.84
N PRO A 354 15.63 -21.88 17.34
CA PRO A 354 16.19 -23.14 16.85
C PRO A 354 17.06 -22.90 15.61
N GLN A 355 18.19 -23.61 15.52
CA GLN A 355 19.07 -23.54 14.37
C GLN A 355 18.85 -24.77 13.47
N PRO A 356 18.61 -24.60 12.16
CA PRO A 356 18.46 -25.71 11.23
C PRO A 356 19.78 -26.42 10.95
N SER A 357 19.68 -27.69 10.57
CA SER A 357 20.76 -28.44 9.92
C SER A 357 21.06 -27.93 8.51
N GLU A 358 22.24 -28.28 7.98
CA GLU A 358 22.60 -28.05 6.57
C GLU A 358 21.60 -28.70 5.60
N GLU A 359 20.93 -29.80 5.98
CA GLU A 359 19.93 -30.46 5.13
C GLU A 359 18.63 -29.64 5.04
N GLU A 360 18.17 -29.08 6.17
CA GLU A 360 17.01 -28.18 6.22
C GLU A 360 17.29 -26.85 5.50
N ILE A 361 18.50 -26.29 5.66
CA ILE A 361 18.95 -25.11 4.90
C ILE A 361 18.90 -25.39 3.39
N ARG A 362 19.45 -26.54 2.94
CA ARG A 362 19.41 -26.94 1.53
C ARG A 362 18.01 -27.22 1.03
N ALA A 363 17.13 -27.80 1.84
CA ALA A 363 15.72 -28.01 1.49
C ALA A 363 15.03 -26.67 1.19
N ILE A 364 15.24 -25.65 2.03
CA ILE A 364 14.67 -24.31 1.84
C ILE A 364 15.31 -23.58 0.64
N LEU A 365 16.62 -23.72 0.42
CA LEU A 365 17.30 -23.14 -0.74
C LEU A 365 16.70 -23.66 -2.07
N ARG A 366 16.45 -24.97 -2.16
CA ARG A 366 15.78 -25.62 -3.31
C ARG A 366 14.38 -25.05 -3.59
N MET A 367 13.63 -24.63 -2.55
CA MET A 367 12.33 -23.96 -2.74
C MET A 367 12.44 -22.59 -3.42
N THR A 368 13.65 -22.05 -3.59
CA THR A 368 13.95 -20.81 -4.33
C THR A 368 14.85 -21.07 -5.55
N ASN A 369 14.75 -22.26 -6.15
CA ASN A 369 15.55 -22.74 -7.30
C ASN A 369 17.08 -22.85 -7.06
N LYS A 370 17.55 -22.80 -5.81
CA LYS A 370 19.00 -22.84 -5.51
C LYS A 370 19.43 -24.28 -5.25
N MET A 371 20.05 -24.87 -6.27
CA MET A 371 20.45 -26.27 -6.31
C MET A 371 21.95 -26.45 -6.02
N ARG A 372 22.75 -25.43 -6.33
CA ARG A 372 24.22 -25.39 -6.24
C ARG A 372 24.69 -24.09 -5.55
N PRO A 373 25.93 -24.04 -5.03
CA PRO A 373 26.53 -22.82 -4.48
C PRO A 373 26.51 -21.63 -5.45
N GLU A 374 26.68 -21.86 -6.75
CA GLU A 374 26.65 -20.81 -7.79
C GLU A 374 25.29 -20.10 -7.87
N ASP A 375 24.20 -20.75 -7.44
CA ASP A 375 22.85 -20.20 -7.45
C ASP A 375 22.60 -19.30 -6.20
N GLU A 376 23.49 -19.33 -5.20
CA GLU A 376 23.43 -18.51 -3.98
C GLU A 376 23.91 -17.06 -4.25
N LEU A 377 23.13 -16.30 -5.03
CA LEU A 377 23.48 -14.94 -5.47
C LEU A 377 23.82 -13.93 -4.35
N ASN A 378 23.43 -14.19 -3.09
CA ASN A 378 23.74 -13.36 -1.90
C ASN A 378 23.48 -11.84 -2.08
N CYS A 379 22.48 -11.48 -2.89
CA CYS A 379 22.29 -10.12 -3.38
C CYS A 379 21.59 -9.14 -2.42
N GLY A 380 21.33 -9.53 -1.17
CA GLY A 380 20.69 -8.67 -0.15
C GLY A 380 19.23 -8.23 -0.39
N ALA A 381 18.66 -8.44 -1.58
CA ALA A 381 17.37 -7.88 -1.99
C ALA A 381 16.19 -8.24 -1.06
N CYS A 382 16.20 -9.47 -0.53
CA CYS A 382 15.20 -9.97 0.43
C CYS A 382 15.39 -9.45 1.88
N GLY A 383 16.46 -8.71 2.16
CA GLY A 383 16.78 -8.12 3.47
C GLY A 383 17.71 -8.92 4.37
N TYR A 384 18.17 -10.08 3.89
CA TYR A 384 19.18 -10.93 4.52
C TYR A 384 20.46 -10.88 3.67
N PRO A 385 21.66 -10.68 4.25
CA PRO A 385 22.92 -10.61 3.52
C PRO A 385 23.14 -11.85 2.65
N THR A 386 23.06 -13.06 3.23
CA THR A 386 23.22 -14.32 2.49
C THR A 386 21.92 -15.08 2.24
N CYS A 387 21.92 -15.93 1.22
CA CYS A 387 20.86 -16.89 0.95
C CYS A 387 20.68 -17.91 2.08
N ARG A 388 21.74 -18.20 2.86
CA ARG A 388 21.69 -19.11 4.01
C ARG A 388 21.07 -18.46 5.24
N GLU A 389 21.41 -17.21 5.55
CA GLU A 389 20.69 -16.43 6.57
C GLU A 389 19.20 -16.30 6.22
N LYS A 390 18.89 -16.09 4.93
CA LYS A 390 17.51 -16.11 4.45
C LYS A 390 16.83 -17.46 4.70
N ALA A 391 17.51 -18.58 4.44
CA ALA A 391 16.97 -19.92 4.70
C ALA A 391 16.76 -20.19 6.20
N ILE A 392 17.72 -19.82 7.04
CA ILE A 392 17.62 -19.90 8.52
C ILE A 392 16.43 -19.06 9.03
N ALA A 393 16.24 -17.86 8.47
CA ALA A 393 15.10 -17.01 8.81
C ALA A 393 13.75 -17.57 8.34
N VAL A 394 13.71 -18.31 7.23
CA VAL A 394 12.50 -19.04 6.78
C VAL A 394 12.20 -20.22 7.72
N TYR A 395 13.22 -20.98 8.12
CA TYR A 395 13.09 -22.07 9.09
C TYR A 395 12.54 -21.58 10.44
N GLN A 396 13.09 -20.46 10.94
CA GLN A 396 12.64 -19.81 12.17
C GLN A 396 11.31 -19.03 12.02
N HIS A 397 10.59 -19.21 10.90
CA HIS A 397 9.35 -18.52 10.53
C HIS A 397 9.42 -16.98 10.51
N LYS A 398 10.62 -16.39 10.56
CA LYS A 398 10.86 -14.94 10.50
C LYS A 398 10.64 -14.37 9.10
N ALA A 399 10.62 -15.21 8.06
CA ALA A 399 10.64 -14.75 6.68
C ALA A 399 9.99 -15.76 5.73
N GLU A 400 9.45 -15.30 4.59
CA GLU A 400 8.73 -16.16 3.63
C GLU A 400 9.55 -16.42 2.36
N VAL A 401 9.37 -17.59 1.73
CA VAL A 401 10.04 -17.97 0.47
C VAL A 401 9.79 -16.94 -0.65
N SER A 402 8.58 -16.38 -0.70
CA SER A 402 8.12 -15.28 -1.57
C SER A 402 8.96 -14.01 -1.52
N MET A 403 9.76 -13.77 -0.47
CA MET A 403 10.60 -12.57 -0.37
C MET A 403 11.84 -12.61 -1.29
N CYS A 404 12.14 -13.74 -1.92
CA CYS A 404 13.29 -13.88 -2.81
C CYS A 404 12.99 -13.25 -4.18
N ILE A 405 13.28 -11.95 -4.33
CA ILE A 405 12.93 -11.16 -5.53
C ILE A 405 13.38 -11.81 -6.86
N PRO A 406 14.62 -12.32 -7.04
CA PRO A 406 15.01 -12.97 -8.30
C PRO A 406 14.17 -14.21 -8.60
N PHE A 407 13.98 -15.09 -7.61
CA PHE A 407 13.13 -16.28 -7.75
C PHE A 407 11.67 -15.94 -8.08
N MET A 408 11.12 -14.86 -7.52
CA MET A 408 9.77 -14.40 -7.87
C MET A 408 9.67 -13.81 -9.27
N HIS A 409 10.75 -13.20 -9.77
CA HIS A 409 10.86 -12.72 -11.16
C HIS A 409 10.91 -13.91 -12.13
N GLU A 410 11.87 -14.83 -11.95
CA GLU A 410 12.01 -16.08 -12.71
C GLU A 410 10.70 -16.87 -12.74
N LYS A 411 10.02 -16.98 -11.59
CA LYS A 411 8.73 -17.68 -11.47
C LYS A 411 7.60 -16.96 -12.21
N ALA A 412 7.56 -15.63 -12.20
CA ALA A 412 6.58 -14.86 -12.94
C ALA A 412 6.78 -14.99 -14.45
N GLU A 413 8.03 -14.86 -14.93
CA GLU A 413 8.41 -15.05 -16.33
C GLU A 413 8.12 -16.48 -16.80
N SER A 414 8.51 -17.49 -16.03
CA SER A 414 8.24 -18.90 -16.35
C SER A 414 6.74 -19.20 -16.43
N MET A 415 5.94 -18.66 -15.50
CA MET A 415 4.48 -18.81 -15.52
C MET A 415 3.83 -18.08 -16.70
N ALA A 416 4.29 -16.87 -17.03
CA ALA A 416 3.79 -16.11 -18.18
C ALA A 416 4.11 -16.81 -19.51
N ASN A 417 5.35 -17.26 -19.70
CA ASN A 417 5.74 -18.04 -20.88
C ASN A 417 4.91 -19.33 -21.00
N LEU A 418 4.73 -20.10 -19.91
CA LEU A 418 3.92 -21.32 -19.94
C LEU A 418 2.45 -21.06 -20.33
N VAL A 419 1.85 -19.96 -19.88
CA VAL A 419 0.49 -19.55 -20.30
C VAL A 419 0.45 -19.16 -21.78
N MET A 420 1.46 -18.46 -22.29
CA MET A 420 1.57 -18.08 -23.70
C MET A 420 1.83 -19.27 -24.63
N GLU A 421 2.57 -20.29 -24.17
CA GLU A 421 2.85 -21.52 -24.91
C GLU A 421 1.68 -22.52 -24.92
N THR A 422 0.88 -22.56 -23.85
CA THR A 422 -0.26 -23.48 -23.72
C THR A 422 -1.60 -22.88 -24.18
N SER A 423 -1.65 -21.58 -24.46
CA SER A 423 -2.79 -20.94 -25.11
C SER A 423 -3.10 -21.61 -26.46
N PRO A 424 -4.33 -22.05 -26.73
CA PRO A 424 -4.75 -22.47 -28.07
C PRO A 424 -5.04 -21.28 -29.01
N ASN A 425 -5.18 -20.08 -28.45
CA ASN A 425 -5.46 -18.84 -29.17
C ASN A 425 -4.15 -18.16 -29.57
N ILE A 426 -4.17 -17.41 -30.68
CA ILE A 426 -3.07 -16.50 -31.00
C ILE A 426 -3.15 -15.32 -30.03
N VAL A 427 -2.06 -15.03 -29.33
CA VAL A 427 -1.92 -13.89 -28.43
C VAL A 427 -0.80 -12.98 -28.93
N LEU A 428 -1.06 -11.68 -28.90
CA LEU A 428 -0.20 -10.61 -29.37
C LEU A 428 -0.26 -9.43 -28.40
N ILE A 429 0.87 -8.80 -28.08
CA ILE A 429 0.90 -7.49 -27.40
C ILE A 429 1.68 -6.51 -28.27
N VAL A 430 1.15 -5.30 -28.45
CA VAL A 430 1.82 -4.19 -29.15
C VAL A 430 1.90 -2.94 -28.26
N ASP A 431 2.90 -2.10 -28.51
CA ASP A 431 3.11 -0.82 -27.82
C ASP A 431 2.46 0.38 -28.55
N GLU A 432 2.71 1.59 -28.04
CA GLU A 432 2.25 2.86 -28.63
C GLU A 432 2.80 3.16 -30.04
N GLU A 433 3.88 2.48 -30.44
CA GLU A 433 4.51 2.58 -31.77
C GLU A 433 3.93 1.53 -32.74
N MET A 434 2.91 0.77 -32.30
CA MET A 434 2.35 -0.41 -32.95
C MET A 434 3.41 -1.49 -33.24
N LYS A 435 4.47 -1.55 -32.43
CA LYS A 435 5.52 -2.58 -32.52
C LYS A 435 5.19 -3.76 -31.61
N ILE A 436 5.49 -4.96 -32.09
CA ILE A 436 5.16 -6.21 -31.39
C ILE A 436 6.10 -6.41 -30.19
N ARG A 437 5.50 -6.54 -28.99
CA ARG A 437 6.17 -6.76 -27.70
C ARG A 437 6.07 -8.18 -27.18
N GLU A 438 4.97 -8.86 -27.49
CA GLU A 438 4.84 -10.30 -27.26
C GLU A 438 4.06 -11.00 -28.36
N TYR A 439 4.38 -12.27 -28.60
CA TYR A 439 3.81 -13.07 -29.67
C TYR A 439 3.81 -14.57 -29.33
N SER A 440 2.63 -15.18 -29.38
CA SER A 440 2.43 -16.60 -29.08
C SER A 440 2.95 -17.55 -30.18
N ASN A 441 3.41 -18.73 -29.77
CA ASN A 441 3.83 -19.82 -30.68
C ASN A 441 2.67 -20.39 -31.54
N VAL A 442 1.42 -20.04 -31.25
CA VAL A 442 0.28 -20.35 -32.13
C VAL A 442 0.26 -19.43 -33.35
N GLY A 443 0.58 -18.15 -33.18
CA GLY A 443 0.66 -17.18 -34.29
C GLY A 443 1.64 -17.63 -35.36
N GLU A 444 2.81 -18.16 -34.97
CA GLU A 444 3.83 -18.72 -35.87
C GLU A 444 3.26 -19.75 -36.86
N LYS A 445 2.30 -20.57 -36.44
CA LYS A 445 1.66 -21.60 -37.29
C LYS A 445 0.76 -21.04 -38.38
N TYR A 446 0.17 -19.86 -38.15
CA TYR A 446 -0.81 -19.24 -39.06
C TYR A 446 -0.19 -18.12 -39.92
N PHE A 447 0.63 -17.26 -39.32
CA PHE A 447 1.28 -16.13 -40.01
C PHE A 447 2.67 -16.47 -40.57
N GLY A 448 3.25 -17.64 -40.24
CA GLY A 448 4.51 -18.12 -40.80
C GLY A 448 5.75 -17.33 -40.38
N LYS A 449 5.69 -16.67 -39.21
CA LYS A 449 6.78 -15.86 -38.62
C LYS A 449 7.11 -16.35 -37.23
N THR A 450 8.40 -16.53 -36.94
CA THR A 450 8.88 -16.92 -35.61
C THR A 450 8.72 -15.78 -34.61
N ARG A 451 8.61 -16.10 -33.30
CA ARG A 451 8.58 -15.08 -32.22
C ARG A 451 9.76 -14.11 -32.32
N THR A 452 10.96 -14.59 -32.67
CA THR A 452 12.17 -13.77 -32.83
C THR A 452 12.07 -12.75 -33.97
N GLU A 453 11.44 -13.11 -35.09
CA GLU A 453 11.18 -12.18 -36.19
C GLU A 453 10.09 -11.18 -35.83
N ALA A 454 8.96 -11.66 -35.29
CA ALA A 454 7.80 -10.83 -34.97
C ALA A 454 8.15 -9.67 -34.02
N LEU A 455 8.97 -9.93 -32.98
CA LEU A 455 9.43 -8.93 -32.01
C LEU A 455 10.31 -7.81 -32.60
N GLN A 456 10.74 -7.91 -33.86
CA GLN A 456 11.50 -6.87 -34.55
C GLN A 456 10.64 -6.02 -35.52
N MET A 457 9.41 -6.45 -35.80
CA MET A 457 8.51 -5.90 -36.81
C MET A 457 7.39 -5.05 -36.20
N TYR A 458 6.76 -4.22 -37.04
CA TYR A 458 5.55 -3.46 -36.71
C TYR A 458 4.28 -4.21 -37.12
N LEU A 459 3.17 -3.91 -36.46
CA LEU A 459 1.89 -4.59 -36.65
C LEU A 459 1.36 -4.50 -38.09
N TYR A 460 1.57 -3.36 -38.74
CA TYR A 460 1.16 -3.13 -40.13
C TYR A 460 1.90 -4.03 -41.16
N GLU A 461 2.95 -4.73 -40.74
CA GLU A 461 3.64 -5.75 -41.55
C GLU A 461 2.97 -7.14 -41.47
N PHE A 462 1.93 -7.29 -40.61
CA PHE A 462 1.16 -8.53 -40.41
C PHE A 462 -0.31 -8.36 -40.76
N ILE A 463 -0.97 -7.35 -40.17
CA ILE A 463 -2.43 -7.14 -40.22
C ILE A 463 -2.76 -5.64 -40.18
N ASP A 464 -3.99 -5.29 -40.56
CA ASP A 464 -4.51 -3.93 -40.43
C ASP A 464 -4.48 -3.46 -38.96
N PRO A 465 -3.73 -2.39 -38.61
CA PRO A 465 -3.61 -1.90 -37.25
C PRO A 465 -4.81 -1.02 -36.82
N VAL A 466 -5.78 -0.73 -37.68
CA VAL A 466 -6.88 0.23 -37.39
C VAL A 466 -7.63 -0.09 -36.10
N ASP A 467 -7.93 -1.37 -35.82
CA ASP A 467 -8.60 -1.74 -34.56
C ASP A 467 -7.71 -1.56 -33.33
N PHE A 468 -6.39 -1.80 -33.47
CA PHE A 468 -5.43 -1.64 -32.37
C PHE A 468 -5.20 -0.17 -32.06
N GLN A 469 -5.04 0.67 -33.09
CA GLN A 469 -4.97 2.12 -32.96
C GLN A 469 -6.26 2.67 -32.35
N TRP A 470 -7.44 2.17 -32.74
CA TRP A 470 -8.71 2.61 -32.15
C TRP A 470 -8.81 2.24 -30.66
N VAL A 471 -8.40 1.04 -30.27
CA VAL A 471 -8.36 0.62 -28.84
C VAL A 471 -7.36 1.47 -28.04
N PHE A 472 -6.20 1.80 -28.63
CA PHE A 472 -5.21 2.67 -28.02
C PHE A 472 -5.71 4.12 -27.88
N ASP A 473 -6.20 4.74 -28.95
CA ASP A 473 -6.65 6.14 -28.99
C ASP A 473 -7.89 6.41 -28.11
N THR A 474 -8.74 5.40 -27.90
CA THR A 474 -10.02 5.55 -27.17
C THR A 474 -10.01 4.92 -25.78
N HIS A 475 -9.03 4.08 -25.46
CA HIS A 475 -9.02 3.16 -24.31
C HIS A 475 -10.29 2.27 -24.19
N GLN A 476 -11.05 2.05 -25.27
CA GLN A 476 -12.23 1.18 -25.27
C GLN A 476 -11.88 -0.20 -25.82
N ASN A 477 -12.26 -1.26 -25.10
CA ASN A 477 -11.96 -2.62 -25.51
C ASN A 477 -12.91 -3.11 -26.63
N ILE A 478 -12.35 -3.80 -27.63
CA ILE A 478 -13.12 -4.54 -28.64
C ILE A 478 -13.26 -5.98 -28.17
N HIS A 479 -14.48 -6.51 -28.16
CA HIS A 479 -14.77 -7.89 -27.79
C HIS A 479 -15.59 -8.59 -28.87
N GLY A 480 -15.20 -9.81 -29.23
CA GLY A 480 -15.94 -10.65 -30.19
C GLY A 480 -16.02 -10.12 -31.62
N LYS A 481 -15.08 -9.27 -32.07
CA LYS A 481 -15.09 -8.77 -33.46
C LYS A 481 -14.68 -9.91 -34.41
N ARG A 482 -15.51 -10.21 -35.41
CA ARG A 482 -15.12 -11.14 -36.49
C ARG A 482 -14.27 -10.41 -37.52
N VAL A 483 -13.12 -10.99 -37.85
CA VAL A 483 -12.20 -10.48 -38.88
C VAL A 483 -11.68 -11.67 -39.69
N ASN A 484 -11.85 -11.62 -41.00
CA ASN A 484 -11.39 -12.63 -41.94
C ASN A 484 -10.11 -12.14 -42.64
N TYR A 485 -9.11 -13.02 -42.70
CA TYR A 485 -7.84 -12.81 -43.40
C TYR A 485 -7.74 -13.79 -44.58
N PRO A 486 -8.18 -13.41 -45.80
CA PRO A 486 -8.18 -14.30 -46.96
C PRO A 486 -6.78 -14.79 -47.34
N GLU A 487 -5.77 -13.96 -47.14
CA GLU A 487 -4.35 -14.24 -47.45
C GLU A 487 -3.79 -15.39 -46.60
N TYR A 488 -4.17 -15.45 -45.32
CA TYR A 488 -3.81 -16.52 -44.38
C TYR A 488 -4.85 -17.64 -44.30
N LYS A 489 -5.95 -17.55 -45.06
CA LYS A 489 -7.11 -18.45 -45.03
C LYS A 489 -7.69 -18.66 -43.62
N LEU A 490 -7.76 -17.58 -42.85
CA LEU A 490 -8.07 -17.61 -41.42
C LEU A 490 -9.21 -16.64 -41.08
N SER A 491 -10.33 -17.14 -40.57
CA SER A 491 -11.35 -16.31 -39.90
C SER A 491 -11.09 -16.30 -38.39
N THR A 492 -11.05 -15.11 -37.80
CA THR A 492 -10.74 -14.90 -36.39
C THR A 492 -11.89 -14.23 -35.65
N LEU A 493 -12.08 -14.62 -34.38
CA LEU A 493 -12.83 -13.85 -33.39
C LEU A 493 -11.83 -13.13 -32.49
N GLN A 494 -11.82 -11.80 -32.55
CA GLN A 494 -10.83 -10.95 -31.92
C GLN A 494 -11.35 -10.31 -30.64
N ASN A 495 -10.51 -10.31 -29.62
CA ASN A 495 -10.66 -9.52 -28.41
C ASN A 495 -9.41 -8.66 -28.26
N ILE A 496 -9.56 -7.34 -28.22
CA ILE A 496 -8.47 -6.35 -28.22
C ILE A 496 -8.70 -5.42 -27.03
N VAL A 497 -7.74 -5.36 -26.12
CA VAL A 497 -7.86 -4.78 -24.78
C VAL A 497 -6.67 -3.87 -24.49
N TYR A 498 -6.93 -2.66 -23.99
CA TYR A 498 -5.88 -1.74 -23.56
C TYR A 498 -5.38 -2.05 -22.14
N ILE A 499 -4.07 -1.98 -21.92
CA ILE A 499 -3.40 -2.20 -20.63
C ILE A 499 -2.83 -0.87 -20.13
N GLU A 500 -3.63 -0.13 -19.36
CA GLU A 500 -3.30 1.22 -18.82
C GLU A 500 -1.93 1.33 -18.14
N LYS A 501 -1.44 0.25 -17.52
CA LYS A 501 -0.18 0.24 -16.75
C LYS A 501 1.07 0.05 -17.59
N GLU A 502 0.92 -0.59 -18.75
CA GLU A 502 2.03 -0.94 -19.64
C GLU A 502 2.01 -0.09 -20.92
N ASN A 503 1.00 0.79 -21.09
CA ASN A 503 0.78 1.63 -22.29
C ASN A 503 0.77 0.79 -23.58
N ALA A 504 0.04 -0.33 -23.55
CA ALA A 504 0.10 -1.39 -24.55
C ALA A 504 -1.28 -1.98 -24.86
N VAL A 505 -1.44 -2.57 -26.05
CA VAL A 505 -2.66 -3.23 -26.49
C VAL A 505 -2.43 -4.74 -26.59
N LEU A 506 -3.24 -5.52 -25.87
CA LEU A 506 -3.30 -6.98 -25.92
C LEU A 506 -4.40 -7.42 -26.88
N ALA A 507 -4.06 -8.22 -27.88
CA ALA A 507 -5.03 -8.91 -28.73
C ALA A 507 -4.98 -10.43 -28.54
N THR A 508 -6.17 -11.04 -28.55
CA THR A 508 -6.36 -12.49 -28.57
C THR A 508 -7.25 -12.84 -29.77
N PHE A 509 -6.73 -13.64 -30.69
CA PHE A 509 -7.43 -14.13 -31.86
C PHE A 509 -7.78 -15.61 -31.65
N ILE A 510 -9.07 -15.93 -31.71
CA ILE A 510 -9.58 -17.30 -31.68
C ILE A 510 -9.87 -17.70 -33.13
N ASP A 511 -9.31 -18.82 -33.61
CA ASP A 511 -9.66 -19.38 -34.91
C ASP A 511 -11.13 -19.83 -34.90
N ILE A 512 -11.93 -19.30 -35.83
CA ILE A 512 -13.34 -19.65 -36.05
C ILE A 512 -13.60 -20.06 -37.50
N THR A 513 -12.54 -20.46 -38.23
CA THR A 513 -12.62 -20.72 -39.68
C THR A 513 -13.58 -21.85 -40.00
N LYS A 514 -13.62 -22.90 -39.18
CA LYS A 514 -14.53 -24.05 -39.37
C LYS A 514 -15.98 -23.66 -39.10
N GLU A 515 -16.23 -22.85 -38.08
CA GLU A 515 -17.54 -22.34 -37.72
C GLU A 515 -18.08 -21.40 -38.81
N GLU A 516 -17.24 -20.57 -39.42
CA GLU A 516 -17.59 -19.71 -40.55
C GLU A 516 -17.85 -20.53 -41.82
N GLU A 517 -17.01 -21.52 -42.15
CA GLU A 517 -17.21 -22.41 -43.30
C GLU A 517 -18.49 -23.24 -43.16
N GLN A 518 -18.71 -23.86 -42.00
CA GLN A 518 -19.93 -24.63 -41.72
C GLN A 518 -21.17 -23.74 -41.74
N ALA A 519 -21.11 -22.52 -41.19
CA ALA A 519 -22.21 -21.57 -41.25
C ALA A 519 -22.52 -21.12 -42.69
N ARG A 520 -21.52 -20.99 -43.57
CA ARG A 520 -21.70 -20.72 -45.00
C ARG A 520 -22.38 -21.89 -45.70
N GLU A 521 -21.91 -23.13 -45.53
CA GLU A 521 -22.56 -24.30 -46.13
C GLU A 521 -24.01 -24.47 -45.63
N ASP A 522 -24.24 -24.30 -44.32
CA ASP A 522 -25.56 -24.35 -43.73
C ASP A 522 -26.47 -23.20 -44.21
N TYR A 523 -25.92 -22.12 -44.76
CA TYR A 523 -26.68 -21.03 -45.38
C TYR A 523 -26.96 -21.32 -46.87
N GLU A 524 -25.98 -21.83 -47.61
CA GLU A 524 -26.14 -22.26 -49.01
C GLU A 524 -27.19 -23.38 -49.11
N ARG A 525 -27.09 -24.42 -48.28
CA ARG A 525 -28.10 -25.52 -48.20
C ARG A 525 -29.51 -25.01 -47.83
N LYS A 526 -29.64 -23.91 -47.09
CA LYS A 526 -30.94 -23.25 -46.82
C LYS A 526 -31.47 -22.51 -48.06
N LEU A 527 -30.60 -21.83 -48.81
CA LEU A 527 -31.00 -21.16 -50.07
C LEU A 527 -31.46 -22.17 -51.13
N GLU A 528 -30.75 -23.29 -51.31
CA GLU A 528 -31.17 -24.39 -52.20
C GLU A 528 -32.53 -24.96 -51.79
N THR A 529 -32.75 -25.15 -50.49
CA THR A 529 -34.04 -25.62 -49.94
C THR A 529 -35.18 -24.65 -50.24
N ILE A 530 -34.92 -23.33 -50.18
CA ILE A 530 -35.92 -22.29 -50.48
C ILE A 530 -36.24 -22.26 -51.99
N ASP A 531 -35.24 -22.34 -52.86
CA ASP A 531 -35.43 -22.40 -54.32
C ASP A 531 -36.22 -23.67 -54.73
N LEU A 532 -35.88 -24.83 -54.16
CA LEU A 532 -36.62 -26.07 -54.38
C LEU A 532 -38.08 -25.94 -53.92
N ALA A 533 -38.33 -25.34 -52.75
CA ALA A 533 -39.69 -25.08 -52.27
C ALA A 533 -40.47 -24.13 -53.20
N GLN A 534 -39.85 -23.06 -53.70
CA GLN A 534 -40.49 -22.16 -54.68
C GLN A 534 -40.82 -22.88 -56.00
N LYS A 535 -39.92 -23.73 -56.51
CA LYS A 535 -40.17 -24.55 -57.72
C LYS A 535 -41.33 -25.52 -57.52
N VAL A 536 -41.46 -26.14 -56.34
CA VAL A 536 -42.61 -27.00 -56.01
C VAL A 536 -43.90 -26.18 -55.91
N ILE A 537 -43.90 -25.02 -55.24
CA ILE A 537 -45.07 -24.13 -55.14
C ILE A 537 -45.53 -23.68 -56.53
N HIS A 538 -44.61 -23.26 -57.40
CA HIS A 538 -44.93 -22.86 -58.78
C HIS A 538 -45.57 -24.01 -59.57
N LYS A 539 -45.03 -25.23 -59.45
CA LYS A 539 -45.59 -26.41 -60.13
C LYS A 539 -46.98 -26.79 -59.61
N GLN A 540 -47.22 -26.69 -58.30
CA GLN A 540 -48.55 -26.90 -57.72
C GLN A 540 -49.56 -25.82 -58.16
N MET A 541 -49.12 -24.56 -58.28
CA MET A 541 -49.95 -23.46 -58.78
C MET A 541 -50.39 -23.68 -60.24
N MET A 542 -49.47 -24.14 -61.11
CA MET A 542 -49.80 -24.50 -62.50
C MET A 542 -50.84 -25.62 -62.56
N VAL A 543 -50.65 -26.71 -61.80
CA VAL A 543 -51.61 -27.83 -61.75
C VAL A 543 -52.98 -27.38 -61.20
N ALA A 544 -53.00 -26.48 -60.20
CA ALA A 544 -54.24 -25.90 -59.69
C ALA A 544 -54.97 -25.04 -60.74
N GLN A 545 -54.23 -24.34 -61.62
CA GLN A 545 -54.81 -23.59 -62.73
C GLN A 545 -55.35 -24.50 -63.85
N GLU A 546 -54.66 -25.59 -64.19
CA GLU A 546 -55.17 -26.60 -65.12
C GLU A 546 -56.45 -27.26 -64.60
N ILE A 547 -56.48 -27.65 -63.31
CA ILE A 547 -57.66 -28.21 -62.65
C ILE A 547 -58.81 -27.18 -62.61
N ALA A 548 -58.52 -25.90 -62.34
CA ALA A 548 -59.53 -24.84 -62.37
C ALA A 548 -60.10 -24.61 -63.79
N GLY A 549 -59.27 -24.75 -64.84
CA GLY A 549 -59.71 -24.72 -66.24
C GLY A 549 -60.66 -25.87 -66.57
N LEU A 550 -60.27 -27.11 -66.27
CA LEU A 550 -61.08 -28.31 -66.48
C LEU A 550 -62.39 -28.29 -65.66
N LEU A 551 -62.36 -27.78 -64.44
CA LEU A 551 -63.57 -27.56 -63.63
C LEU A 551 -64.47 -26.47 -64.24
N GLY A 552 -63.91 -25.40 -64.80
CA GLY A 552 -64.67 -24.38 -65.52
C GLY A 552 -65.36 -24.92 -66.77
N GLU A 553 -64.64 -25.72 -67.56
CA GLU A 553 -65.11 -26.37 -68.78
C GLU A 553 -66.23 -27.38 -68.49
N THR A 554 -65.99 -28.33 -67.58
CA THR A 554 -67.03 -29.31 -67.15
C THR A 554 -68.24 -28.66 -66.48
N THR A 555 -68.05 -27.54 -65.75
CA THR A 555 -69.18 -26.76 -65.21
C THR A 555 -69.99 -26.08 -66.32
N ALA A 556 -69.34 -25.60 -67.40
CA ALA A 556 -70.02 -25.02 -68.56
C ALA A 556 -70.80 -26.08 -69.37
N GLU A 557 -70.23 -27.26 -69.58
CA GLU A 557 -70.92 -28.41 -70.20
C GLU A 557 -72.10 -28.89 -69.35
N THR A 558 -71.92 -29.01 -68.04
CA THR A 558 -72.99 -29.36 -67.09
C THR A 558 -74.12 -28.32 -67.16
N LYS A 559 -73.79 -27.02 -67.21
CA LYS A 559 -74.78 -25.95 -67.35
C LYS A 559 -75.54 -25.99 -68.68
N THR A 560 -74.88 -26.22 -69.81
CA THR A 560 -75.57 -26.33 -71.11
C THR A 560 -76.42 -27.60 -71.20
N THR A 561 -75.96 -28.70 -70.61
CA THR A 561 -76.73 -29.96 -70.54
C THR A 561 -77.97 -29.82 -69.66
N LEU A 562 -77.85 -29.23 -68.47
CA LEU A 562 -78.99 -28.94 -67.60
C LEU A 562 -79.96 -27.92 -68.23
N THR A 563 -79.45 -26.89 -68.91
CA THR A 563 -80.31 -25.92 -69.63
C THR A 563 -81.13 -26.61 -70.74
N LYS A 564 -80.54 -27.55 -71.48
CA LYS A 564 -81.26 -28.37 -72.47
C LYS A 564 -82.31 -29.27 -71.83
N LEU A 565 -81.97 -29.92 -70.71
CA LEU A 565 -82.91 -30.75 -69.94
C LEU A 565 -84.12 -29.94 -69.43
N CYS A 566 -83.88 -28.74 -68.89
CA CYS A 566 -84.96 -27.82 -68.50
C CYS A 566 -85.83 -27.41 -69.70
N HIS A 567 -85.25 -27.20 -70.89
CA HIS A 567 -86.02 -26.94 -72.11
C HIS A 567 -86.95 -28.10 -72.48
N SER A 568 -86.44 -29.34 -72.52
CA SER A 568 -87.27 -30.51 -72.81
C SER A 568 -88.37 -30.75 -71.77
N LEU A 569 -88.13 -30.41 -70.49
CA LEU A 569 -89.15 -30.52 -69.42
C LEU A 569 -90.20 -29.40 -69.48
N LEU A 570 -89.94 -28.29 -70.18
CA LEU A 570 -90.90 -27.20 -70.41
C LEU A 570 -91.76 -27.42 -71.66
N GLU A 571 -91.40 -28.38 -72.53
CA GLU A 571 -92.13 -28.69 -73.77
C GLU A 571 -93.25 -29.74 -73.57
N GLU A 572 -93.22 -30.54 -72.49
CA GLU A 572 -94.26 -31.55 -72.21
C GLU A 572 -95.45 -31.05 -71.34
N SER A 573 -95.66 -29.74 -71.16
CA SER A 573 -96.75 -29.22 -70.31
C SER A 573 -97.21 -27.79 -70.63
N GLY A 574 -98.14 -27.62 -71.59
CA GLY A 574 -98.84 -26.32 -71.71
C GLY A 574 -99.62 -25.97 -72.99
N ASP A 575 -100.30 -26.90 -73.64
CA ASP A 575 -101.12 -26.57 -74.82
C ASP A 575 -102.47 -25.94 -74.41
N ALA A 576 -102.51 -24.61 -74.20
CA ALA A 576 -103.72 -23.86 -73.86
C ALA A 576 -103.68 -22.39 -74.36
N ILE A 577 -104.68 -22.00 -75.15
CA ILE A 577 -104.82 -20.66 -75.73
C ILE A 577 -105.43 -19.68 -74.72
N TYR A 578 -104.85 -18.49 -74.54
CA TYR A 578 -105.54 -17.18 -74.67
C TYR A 578 -104.53 -16.01 -74.65
N ALA A 579 -104.97 -14.79 -74.97
CA ALA A 579 -104.11 -13.69 -75.42
C ALA A 579 -104.15 -12.42 -74.55
N GLY A 580 -102.99 -11.74 -74.51
CA GLY A 580 -102.87 -10.28 -74.36
C GLY A 580 -102.83 -9.69 -72.94
N GLY A 581 -102.19 -8.53 -72.81
CA GLY A 581 -102.28 -7.66 -71.62
C GLY A 581 -100.95 -7.37 -70.93
N GLU A 582 -100.43 -6.18 -71.15
CA GLU A 582 -99.19 -5.59 -70.61
C GLU A 582 -99.20 -5.34 -69.09
N ASP A 583 -98.00 -5.13 -68.53
CA ASP A 583 -97.62 -4.34 -67.34
C ASP A 583 -98.52 -4.30 -66.07
N GLU A 584 -97.95 -4.73 -64.93
CA GLU A 584 -97.23 -3.80 -64.04
C GLU A 584 -96.35 -4.55 -62.99
N SER A 585 -95.59 -3.81 -62.18
CA SER A 585 -94.73 -4.30 -61.07
C SER A 585 -95.42 -4.10 -59.70
N PRO A 586 -94.78 -4.18 -58.50
CA PRO A 586 -93.51 -4.78 -58.06
C PRO A 586 -93.67 -5.60 -56.73
N GLN A 587 -92.59 -5.75 -55.94
CA GLN A 587 -92.56 -5.82 -54.45
C GLN A 587 -92.67 -7.18 -53.68
N VAL A 588 -91.67 -7.40 -52.78
CA VAL A 588 -91.78 -7.68 -51.31
C VAL A 588 -92.33 -9.06 -50.86
N ALA A 589 -91.86 -9.80 -49.84
CA ALA A 589 -90.79 -9.73 -48.81
C ALA A 589 -90.63 -11.17 -48.20
N ALA A 590 -89.74 -11.54 -47.26
CA ALA A 590 -88.46 -11.09 -46.71
C ALA A 590 -87.91 -12.22 -45.76
N ASN A 591 -86.89 -11.92 -44.95
CA ASN A 591 -86.36 -12.72 -43.81
C ASN A 591 -85.49 -13.95 -44.15
N ALA A 592 -84.36 -14.22 -43.47
CA ALA A 592 -83.60 -13.37 -42.54
C ALA A 592 -82.13 -13.81 -42.33
N HIS A 593 -81.26 -12.80 -42.15
CA HIS A 593 -80.09 -12.73 -41.25
C HIS A 593 -78.79 -13.56 -41.40
N LEU A 594 -77.68 -12.82 -41.10
CA LEU A 594 -76.35 -13.20 -40.56
C LEU A 594 -75.27 -13.74 -41.54
N GLY A 595 -74.04 -13.24 -41.40
CA GLY A 595 -72.85 -13.98 -41.87
C GLY A 595 -71.58 -13.25 -42.38
N SER A 596 -71.48 -11.92 -42.45
CA SER A 596 -70.30 -11.27 -43.06
C SER A 596 -69.08 -11.15 -42.12
N GLY A 597 -68.20 -12.16 -42.11
CA GLY A 597 -66.94 -12.15 -41.34
C GLY A 597 -65.70 -12.25 -42.22
N ALA A 598 -64.89 -11.18 -42.28
CA ALA A 598 -63.63 -11.14 -43.04
C ALA A 598 -62.46 -10.68 -42.16
N LYS A 599 -61.32 -11.39 -42.24
CA LYS A 599 -60.04 -11.01 -41.62
C LYS A 599 -58.87 -11.29 -42.57
N PRO A 600 -58.16 -10.26 -43.08
CA PRO A 600 -56.85 -10.42 -43.69
C PRO A 600 -55.72 -10.23 -42.65
N LEU A 601 -54.59 -10.92 -42.86
CA LEU A 601 -53.32 -10.65 -42.17
C LEU A 601 -52.30 -10.06 -43.16
N LYS A 602 -51.41 -9.19 -42.68
CA LYS A 602 -50.38 -8.46 -43.47
C LYS A 602 -49.02 -9.18 -43.42
N GLY A 603 -48.14 -8.93 -44.40
CA GLY A 603 -46.81 -9.56 -44.42
C GLY A 603 -45.67 -8.98 -45.27
N VAL A 604 -45.81 -7.83 -45.96
CA VAL A 604 -44.68 -7.18 -46.69
C VAL A 604 -44.69 -5.66 -46.48
N MET A 605 -43.52 -5.03 -46.43
CA MET A 605 -43.29 -3.61 -46.07
C MET A 605 -43.35 -2.68 -47.31
N THR A 606 -43.83 -1.44 -47.20
CA THR A 606 -43.04 -0.18 -46.92
C THR A 606 -43.94 1.03 -47.32
N PRO A 607 -43.55 2.31 -47.14
CA PRO A 607 -42.86 3.00 -46.03
C PRO A 607 -43.59 4.30 -45.56
N LYS A 608 -42.95 5.04 -44.64
CA LYS A 608 -43.10 6.49 -44.30
C LYS A 608 -44.13 7.02 -43.27
N ASP A 609 -43.57 7.85 -42.38
CA ASP A 609 -44.03 9.13 -41.79
C ASP A 609 -45.16 9.26 -40.71
N GLN A 610 -44.71 9.72 -39.51
CA GLN A 610 -45.30 10.72 -38.58
C GLN A 610 -46.41 10.37 -37.54
N LYS A 611 -46.01 10.47 -36.24
CA LYS A 611 -46.56 11.22 -35.06
C LYS A 611 -48.11 11.38 -34.88
N PRO A 612 -48.68 11.46 -33.63
CA PRO A 612 -48.13 12.21 -32.47
C PRO A 612 -48.48 11.71 -31.02
N THR A 613 -47.96 12.45 -30.01
CA THR A 613 -48.44 12.75 -28.61
C THR A 613 -49.12 11.68 -27.71
N GLY A 614 -48.90 11.69 -26.38
CA GLY A 614 -48.03 12.57 -25.57
C GLY A 614 -48.21 12.42 -24.04
N TYR A 615 -47.54 13.30 -23.28
CA TYR A 615 -47.90 13.92 -21.97
C TYR A 615 -48.21 13.00 -20.75
N VAL A 616 -47.90 13.34 -19.48
CA VAL A 616 -47.30 14.50 -18.76
C VAL A 616 -46.73 13.95 -17.41
N HIS A 617 -45.82 14.49 -16.58
CA HIS A 617 -45.03 15.73 -16.35
C HIS A 617 -43.69 15.26 -15.65
N LEU A 618 -42.73 16.00 -15.05
CA LEU A 618 -42.34 17.41 -14.81
C LEU A 618 -40.80 17.43 -14.53
N GLY A 619 -40.18 18.59 -14.22
CA GLY A 619 -38.85 18.69 -13.60
C GLY A 619 -37.88 19.66 -14.30
N THR A 620 -37.44 20.73 -13.62
CA THR A 620 -36.73 21.88 -14.25
C THR A 620 -35.48 22.32 -13.49
N ALA A 621 -34.31 22.44 -14.16
CA ALA A 621 -33.20 23.33 -13.76
C ALA A 621 -32.14 23.57 -14.86
N ASN A 622 -32.24 24.74 -15.51
CA ASN A 622 -31.17 25.69 -15.89
C ASN A 622 -29.68 25.24 -16.09
N PRO A 623 -29.08 25.46 -17.28
CA PRO A 623 -27.61 25.49 -17.49
C PRO A 623 -27.07 26.93 -17.73
N ALA A 624 -26.11 27.41 -16.92
CA ALA A 624 -25.54 28.76 -17.11
C ALA A 624 -24.10 28.94 -16.60
N LYS A 625 -23.17 29.31 -17.52
CA LYS A 625 -21.76 29.75 -17.30
C LYS A 625 -20.85 28.64 -16.74
N THR A 626 -19.54 28.58 -17.02
CA THR A 626 -18.51 29.59 -17.37
C THR A 626 -17.74 29.22 -18.64
N SER A 627 -17.74 30.01 -19.72
CA SER A 627 -16.91 31.21 -19.97
C SER A 627 -15.40 30.96 -20.18
N TYR A 628 -14.98 30.79 -21.43
CA TYR A 628 -13.58 30.90 -21.85
C TYR A 628 -13.06 32.34 -21.66
N VAL A 629 -11.83 32.47 -21.16
CA VAL A 629 -11.13 33.77 -21.08
C VAL A 629 -10.17 33.92 -22.26
N ARG A 630 -10.40 34.92 -23.11
CA ARG A 630 -9.39 35.44 -24.04
C ARG A 630 -8.40 36.31 -23.28
N LEU A 631 -7.10 36.13 -23.52
CA LEU A 631 -6.07 37.13 -23.21
C LEU A 631 -5.13 37.32 -24.40
N GLY A 632 -4.83 38.58 -24.73
CA GLY A 632 -3.88 38.96 -25.76
C GLY A 632 -3.83 40.48 -25.92
N GLY A 633 -2.73 41.11 -25.52
CA GLY A 633 -2.55 42.56 -25.66
C GLY A 633 -1.71 43.22 -24.55
N LYS A 634 -0.42 43.39 -24.86
CA LYS A 634 0.63 44.30 -24.29
C LYS A 634 0.15 45.76 -24.03
N PRO A 635 0.94 46.71 -23.43
CA PRO A 635 2.40 46.67 -23.14
C PRO A 635 2.92 47.26 -21.78
N GLY A 636 4.20 46.98 -21.48
CA GLY A 636 5.08 47.82 -20.63
C GLY A 636 5.05 47.60 -19.10
N GLY A 637 6.13 47.80 -18.34
CA GLY A 637 7.55 47.98 -18.74
C GLY A 637 8.46 48.56 -17.63
N GLY A 638 9.76 48.20 -17.63
CA GLY A 638 10.83 48.92 -16.92
C GLY A 638 11.50 48.23 -15.71
N GLY A 639 12.84 48.15 -15.73
CA GLY A 639 13.69 47.85 -14.56
C GLY A 639 13.94 46.36 -14.23
N GLY A 640 15.17 45.87 -14.02
CA GLY A 640 16.47 46.45 -14.42
C GLY A 640 17.59 46.47 -13.36
N LYS A 641 17.90 45.35 -12.70
CA LYS A 641 19.25 44.97 -12.26
C LYS A 641 19.33 43.49 -11.89
#